data_AF-A0A9E6UF13-F1
#
_entry.id   AF-A0A9E6UF13-F1
#
_cell.length_a   1.000
_cell.length_b   1.000
_cell.length_c   1.000
_cell.angle_alpha   90.00
_cell.angle_beta   90.00
_cell.angle_gamma   90.00
#
_symmetry.space_group_name_H-M   'P 1'
#
loop_
_entity.id
_entity.type
_entity.pdbx_description
1 polymer ?
#
loop_
_entity_poly.entity_id
_entity_poly.type
_entity_poly.pdbx_seq_one_letter_code
_entity_poly.pdbx_strand_id
1 'polypeptide(L)'
;MIRALSRVTQFRRNDDGSMAIETAFVAPILLVLALGGFEVSSMVARQTELQSAAAEAASVVRAVAPETPEEMTTVRDIVVASTGLTNDHVTITPIFRCGVTSTYVTTADSCGSDVEYKFIQVDITDTYEPVWTKFGVTTGFDYNISRTVQIG
;
A
#
# COMPACT_ATOMS: atom_id res chain seq x y z
N MET A 1 0.02 -47.48 52.77
CA MET A 1 0.89 -47.02 51.66
C MET A 1 0.38 -47.39 50.26
N ILE A 2 -0.17 -48.59 50.02
CA ILE A 2 -0.62 -49.04 48.68
C ILE A 2 -1.74 -48.17 48.04
N ARG A 3 -2.67 -47.63 48.84
CA ARG A 3 -3.73 -46.72 48.33
C ARG A 3 -3.21 -45.37 47.81
N ALA A 4 -2.14 -44.83 48.40
CA ALA A 4 -1.56 -43.56 47.99
C ALA A 4 -0.87 -43.67 46.61
N LEU A 5 -0.17 -44.79 46.38
CA LEU A 5 0.43 -45.12 45.09
C LEU A 5 -0.62 -45.24 43.98
N SER A 6 -1.78 -45.85 44.27
CA SER A 6 -2.86 -45.99 43.27
C SER A 6 -3.45 -44.66 42.81
N ARG A 7 -3.55 -43.67 43.71
CA ARG A 7 -4.07 -42.33 43.36
C ARG A 7 -3.08 -41.53 42.51
N VAL A 8 -1.77 -41.66 42.75
CA VAL A 8 -0.73 -41.00 41.94
C VAL A 8 -0.71 -41.56 40.52
N THR A 9 -0.89 -42.87 40.34
CA THR A 9 -1.05 -43.47 39.00
C THR A 9 -2.34 -43.04 38.31
N GLN A 10 -3.41 -42.73 39.06
CA GLN A 10 -4.68 -42.26 38.49
C GLN A 10 -4.56 -40.81 37.98
N PHE A 11 -3.85 -39.93 38.70
CA PHE A 11 -3.55 -38.57 38.20
C PHE A 11 -2.62 -38.56 36.98
N ARG A 12 -1.65 -39.50 36.90
CA ARG A 12 -0.78 -39.65 35.71
C ARG A 12 -1.50 -40.18 34.48
N ARG A 13 -2.68 -40.77 34.64
CA ARG A 13 -3.50 -41.36 33.57
C ARG A 13 -4.70 -40.49 33.20
N ASN A 14 -4.76 -39.29 33.78
CA ASN A 14 -5.84 -38.34 33.56
C ASN A 14 -5.46 -37.40 32.42
N ASP A 15 -5.91 -37.75 31.21
CA ASP A 15 -5.70 -36.95 29.99
C ASP A 15 -6.76 -35.83 29.84
N ASP A 16 -7.78 -35.85 30.72
CA ASP A 16 -8.81 -34.82 30.80
C ASP A 16 -8.19 -33.46 31.11
N GLY A 17 -8.23 -32.56 30.12
CA GLY A 17 -7.69 -31.20 30.19
C GLY A 17 -6.34 -30.99 29.49
N SER A 18 -5.67 -32.06 29.02
CA SER A 18 -4.43 -31.93 28.21
C SER A 18 -4.70 -31.14 26.93
N MET A 19 -5.82 -31.40 26.26
CA MET A 19 -6.28 -30.62 25.09
C MET A 19 -6.45 -29.13 25.41
N ALA A 20 -6.96 -28.78 26.60
CA ALA A 20 -7.16 -27.38 26.99
C ALA A 20 -5.80 -26.67 27.19
N ILE A 21 -4.83 -27.35 27.78
CA ILE A 21 -3.48 -26.80 28.00
C ILE A 21 -2.75 -26.64 26.67
N GLU A 22 -2.75 -27.67 25.81
CA GLU A 22 -2.10 -27.59 24.50
C GLU A 22 -2.72 -26.50 23.62
N THR A 23 -4.06 -26.41 23.60
CA THR A 23 -4.76 -25.35 22.88
C THR A 23 -4.44 -23.98 23.46
N ALA A 24 -4.30 -23.84 24.79
CA ALA A 24 -3.94 -22.57 25.42
C ALA A 24 -2.55 -22.06 24.98
N PHE A 25 -1.63 -22.96 24.61
CA PHE A 25 -0.33 -22.58 24.07
C PHE A 25 -0.34 -22.38 22.55
N VAL A 26 -1.06 -23.20 21.79
CA VAL A 26 -1.08 -23.14 20.33
C VAL A 26 -2.00 -22.03 19.79
N ALA A 27 -3.17 -21.83 20.41
CA ALA A 27 -4.14 -20.82 19.99
C ALA A 27 -3.57 -19.40 19.89
N PRO A 28 -2.81 -18.85 20.85
CA PRO A 28 -2.25 -17.51 20.71
C PRO A 28 -1.28 -17.39 19.54
N ILE A 29 -0.50 -18.44 19.24
CA ILE A 29 0.41 -18.46 18.09
C ILE A 29 -0.40 -18.41 16.78
N LEU A 30 -1.44 -19.23 16.67
CA LEU A 30 -2.31 -19.25 15.49
C LEU A 30 -3.05 -17.92 15.30
N LEU A 31 -3.49 -17.27 16.39
CA LEU A 31 -4.12 -15.96 16.34
C LEU A 31 -3.17 -14.88 15.84
N VAL A 32 -1.93 -14.86 16.31
CA VAL A 32 -0.90 -13.92 15.83
C VAL A 32 -0.59 -14.16 14.36
N LEU A 33 -0.48 -15.42 13.93
CA LEU A 33 -0.27 -15.75 12.52
C LEU A 33 -1.44 -15.31 11.63
N ALA A 34 -2.68 -15.54 12.09
CA ALA A 34 -3.88 -15.12 11.36
C ALA A 34 -3.97 -13.59 11.25
N LEU A 35 -3.73 -12.87 12.35
CA LEU A 35 -3.72 -11.41 12.36
C LEU A 35 -2.59 -10.86 11.47
N GLY A 36 -1.40 -11.44 11.56
CA GLY A 36 -0.26 -11.09 10.72
C GLY A 36 -0.56 -11.26 9.22
N GLY A 37 -1.14 -12.41 8.85
CA GLY A 37 -1.53 -12.69 7.47
C GLY A 37 -2.61 -11.74 6.95
N PHE A 38 -3.58 -11.37 7.79
CA PHE A 38 -4.62 -10.42 7.42
C PHE A 38 -4.04 -9.03 7.12
N GLU A 39 -3.21 -8.50 8.01
CA GLU A 39 -2.59 -7.18 7.86
C GLU A 39 -1.66 -7.10 6.63
N VAL A 40 -0.87 -8.14 6.36
CA VAL A 40 -0.04 -8.19 5.14
C VAL A 40 -0.91 -8.23 3.89
N SER A 41 -2.04 -8.93 3.94
CA SER A 41 -2.97 -9.00 2.80
C SER A 41 -3.64 -7.65 2.53
N SER A 42 -4.07 -6.93 3.57
CA SER A 42 -4.63 -5.58 3.42
C SER A 42 -3.59 -4.58 2.91
N MET A 43 -2.33 -4.67 3.33
CA MET A 43 -1.25 -3.87 2.77
C MET A 43 -1.10 -4.06 1.26
N VAL A 44 -1.06 -5.31 0.80
CA VAL A 44 -0.89 -5.63 -0.62
C VAL A 44 -2.12 -5.22 -1.43
N ALA A 45 -3.31 -5.42 -0.86
CA ALA A 45 -4.56 -4.96 -1.46
C ALA A 45 -4.55 -3.44 -1.66
N ARG A 46 -4.17 -2.68 -0.62
CA ARG A 46 -4.07 -1.22 -0.69
C ARG A 46 -3.06 -0.77 -1.74
N GLN A 47 -1.88 -1.39 -1.79
CA GLN A 47 -0.89 -1.09 -2.82
C GLN A 47 -1.44 -1.33 -4.24
N THR A 48 -2.22 -2.40 -4.41
CA THR A 48 -2.82 -2.76 -5.71
C THR A 48 -3.91 -1.77 -6.10
N GLU A 49 -4.73 -1.30 -5.16
CA GLU A 49 -5.72 -0.23 -5.37
C GLU A 49 -5.06 1.05 -5.86
N LEU A 50 -4.01 1.52 -5.16
CA LEU A 50 -3.30 2.75 -5.53
C LEU A 50 -2.63 2.64 -6.91
N GLN A 51 -2.03 1.48 -7.21
CA GLN A 51 -1.45 1.22 -8.54
C GLN A 51 -2.51 1.18 -9.65
N SER A 52 -3.69 0.63 -9.35
CA SER A 52 -4.81 0.58 -10.31
C SER A 52 -5.36 1.97 -10.58
N ALA A 53 -5.55 2.80 -9.54
CA ALA A 53 -5.98 4.19 -9.70
C ALA A 53 -4.95 5.04 -10.46
N ALA A 54 -3.66 4.85 -10.20
CA ALA A 54 -2.62 5.53 -10.96
C ALA A 54 -2.62 5.12 -12.45
N ALA A 55 -2.92 3.84 -12.75
CA ALA A 55 -3.07 3.35 -14.11
C ALA A 55 -4.33 3.89 -14.80
N GLU A 56 -5.44 4.04 -14.06
CA GLU A 56 -6.66 4.68 -14.53
C GLU A 56 -6.39 6.15 -14.89
N ALA A 57 -5.78 6.92 -13.99
CA ALA A 57 -5.39 8.31 -14.24
C ALA A 57 -4.50 8.42 -15.48
N ALA A 58 -3.54 7.51 -15.63
CA ALA A 58 -2.66 7.48 -16.79
C ALA A 58 -3.42 7.22 -18.10
N SER A 59 -4.46 6.38 -18.06
CA SER A 59 -5.32 6.12 -19.22
C SER A 59 -6.17 7.34 -19.59
N VAL A 60 -6.69 8.06 -18.58
CA VAL A 60 -7.46 9.30 -18.78
C VAL A 60 -6.58 10.40 -19.38
N VAL A 61 -5.39 10.62 -18.81
CA VAL A 61 -4.41 11.60 -19.31
C VAL A 61 -3.97 11.30 -20.74
N ARG A 62 -3.84 10.02 -21.10
CA ARG A 62 -3.52 9.64 -22.49
C ARG A 62 -4.70 9.89 -23.43
N ALA A 63 -5.93 9.70 -22.97
CA ALA A 63 -7.13 9.91 -23.79
C ALA A 63 -7.44 11.40 -23.98
N VAL A 64 -7.22 12.20 -22.94
CA VAL A 64 -7.42 13.65 -22.90
C VAL A 64 -6.20 14.24 -22.23
N ALA A 65 -5.29 14.82 -23.02
CA ALA A 65 -4.10 15.47 -22.50
C ALA A 65 -4.51 16.76 -21.76
N PRO A 66 -4.36 16.84 -20.43
CA PRO A 66 -4.70 18.05 -19.70
C PRO A 66 -3.64 19.12 -19.99
N GLU A 67 -4.08 20.28 -20.48
CA GLU A 67 -3.20 21.42 -20.76
C GLU A 67 -3.39 22.55 -19.74
N THR A 68 -4.53 22.58 -19.06
CA THR A 68 -4.90 23.61 -18.08
C THR A 68 -4.83 23.09 -16.63
N PRO A 69 -4.59 23.97 -15.63
CA PRO A 69 -4.66 23.60 -14.22
C PRO A 69 -6.00 22.97 -13.82
N GLU A 70 -7.10 23.42 -14.40
CA GLU A 70 -8.46 22.92 -14.13
C GLU A 70 -8.64 21.48 -14.63
N GLU A 71 -8.10 21.14 -15.80
CA GLU A 71 -8.09 19.77 -16.31
C GLU A 71 -7.21 18.86 -15.45
N MET A 72 -6.07 19.35 -14.98
CA MET A 72 -5.22 18.60 -14.04
C MET A 72 -5.92 18.36 -12.70
N THR A 73 -6.72 19.32 -12.21
CA THR A 73 -7.57 19.08 -11.02
C THR A 73 -8.63 18.02 -11.28
N THR A 74 -9.20 17.97 -12.50
CA THR A 74 -10.18 16.94 -12.86
C THR A 74 -9.55 15.54 -12.83
N VAL A 75 -8.34 15.38 -13.35
CA VAL A 75 -7.62 14.08 -13.28
C VAL A 75 -7.32 13.70 -11.82
N ARG A 76 -6.97 14.69 -10.98
CA ARG A 76 -6.75 14.47 -9.55
C ARG A 76 -8.02 13.99 -8.85
N ASP A 77 -9.15 14.64 -9.14
CA ASP A 77 -10.44 14.30 -8.55
C ASP A 77 -10.90 12.88 -8.93
N ILE A 78 -10.56 12.41 -10.14
CA ILE A 78 -10.80 11.02 -10.55
C ILE A 78 -9.99 10.06 -9.66
N VAL A 79 -8.71 10.32 -9.43
CA VAL A 79 -7.87 9.48 -8.56
C VAL A 79 -8.39 9.48 -7.12
N VAL A 80 -8.78 10.66 -6.61
CA VAL A 80 -9.36 10.82 -5.28
C VAL A 80 -10.66 10.04 -5.15
N ALA A 81 -11.55 10.12 -6.15
CA ALA A 81 -12.80 9.36 -6.17
C ALA A 81 -12.56 7.84 -6.20
N SER A 82 -11.56 7.37 -6.95
CA SER A 82 -11.23 5.94 -7.06
C SER A 82 -10.51 5.38 -5.83
N THR A 83 -9.72 6.19 -5.11
CA THR A 83 -8.88 5.72 -3.99
C THR A 83 -9.43 6.05 -2.61
N GLY A 84 -10.36 7.00 -2.52
CA GLY A 84 -10.85 7.56 -1.25
C GLY A 84 -9.83 8.44 -0.52
N LEU A 85 -8.72 8.79 -1.16
CA LEU A 85 -7.70 9.68 -0.60
C LEU A 85 -8.14 11.13 -0.60
N THR A 86 -7.48 11.98 0.20
CA THR A 86 -7.66 13.43 0.10
C THR A 86 -6.79 14.02 -1.01
N ASN A 87 -7.10 15.26 -1.41
CA ASN A 87 -6.36 15.97 -2.45
C ASN A 87 -4.86 16.16 -2.13
N ASP A 88 -4.48 16.19 -0.85
CA ASP A 88 -3.09 16.38 -0.43
C ASP A 88 -2.20 15.16 -0.73
N HIS A 89 -2.84 14.01 -0.94
CA HIS A 89 -2.18 12.74 -1.24
C HIS A 89 -1.98 12.49 -2.74
N VAL A 90 -2.51 13.36 -3.61
CA VAL A 90 -2.44 13.18 -5.06
C VAL A 90 -1.88 14.43 -5.71
N THR A 91 -0.70 14.32 -6.30
CA THR A 91 -0.05 15.40 -7.04
C THR A 91 0.00 15.06 -8.52
N ILE A 92 -0.37 16.02 -9.36
CA ILE A 92 -0.29 15.90 -10.82
C ILE A 92 0.56 17.06 -11.31
N THR A 93 1.69 16.72 -11.94
CA THR A 93 2.70 17.69 -12.35
C THR A 93 3.07 17.49 -13.82
N PRO A 94 3.06 18.54 -14.66
CA PRO A 94 3.64 18.46 -15.98
C PRO A 94 5.17 18.42 -15.87
N ILE A 95 5.79 17.46 -16.56
CA ILE A 95 7.24 17.34 -16.68
C ILE A 95 7.61 17.16 -18.15
N PHE A 96 8.82 17.57 -18.51
CA PHE A 96 9.28 17.60 -19.89
C PHE A 96 10.59 16.83 -20.00
N ARG A 97 10.90 16.38 -21.21
CA ARG A 97 12.19 15.74 -21.52
C ARG A 97 12.75 16.27 -22.83
N CYS A 98 14.01 16.68 -22.80
CA CYS A 98 14.68 17.26 -23.95
C CYS A 98 15.45 16.19 -24.73
N GLY A 99 15.04 15.95 -25.98
CA GLY A 99 15.68 15.02 -26.91
C GLY A 99 15.83 13.61 -26.34
N VAL A 100 17.08 13.16 -26.25
CA VAL A 100 17.45 11.82 -25.73
C VAL A 100 17.93 11.84 -24.27
N THR A 101 17.83 12.99 -23.59
CA THR A 101 18.27 13.13 -22.21
C THR A 101 17.41 12.27 -21.28
N SER A 102 18.03 11.62 -20.29
CA SER A 102 17.32 10.76 -19.33
C SER A 102 16.67 11.53 -18.16
N THR A 103 16.96 12.82 -18.01
CA THR A 103 16.46 13.66 -16.91
C THR A 103 15.22 14.44 -17.32
N TYR A 104 14.24 14.50 -16.42
CA TYR A 104 13.08 15.36 -16.58
C TYR A 104 13.36 16.79 -16.14
N VAL A 105 12.70 17.75 -16.78
CA VAL A 105 12.70 19.17 -16.44
C VAL A 105 11.27 19.62 -16.16
N THR A 106 11.09 20.57 -15.26
CA THR A 106 9.76 21.05 -14.83
C THR A 106 9.31 22.32 -15.55
N THR A 107 10.17 22.90 -16.38
CA THR A 107 9.91 24.12 -17.14
C THR A 107 9.86 23.84 -18.63
N ALA A 108 8.75 24.21 -19.26
CA ALA A 108 8.64 24.29 -20.71
C ALA A 108 9.74 25.19 -21.29
N ASP A 109 10.22 24.89 -22.50
CA ASP A 109 11.26 25.64 -23.23
C ASP A 109 12.69 25.57 -22.68
N SER A 110 12.93 24.74 -21.65
CA SER A 110 14.30 24.48 -21.18
C SER A 110 15.14 23.63 -22.14
N CYS A 111 14.53 23.11 -23.21
CA CYS A 111 15.16 22.24 -24.20
C CYS A 111 15.92 22.99 -25.32
N GLY A 112 15.87 24.32 -25.37
CA GLY A 112 16.58 25.10 -26.39
C GLY A 112 16.16 24.71 -27.81
N SER A 113 17.09 24.11 -28.57
CA SER A 113 16.83 23.62 -29.94
C SER A 113 16.45 22.13 -30.03
N ASP A 114 16.49 21.40 -28.92
CA ASP A 114 16.15 19.98 -28.89
C ASP A 114 14.63 19.77 -28.90
N VAL A 115 14.20 18.59 -29.38
CA VAL A 115 12.79 18.19 -29.38
C VAL A 115 12.30 18.06 -27.93
N GLU A 116 11.25 18.80 -27.57
CA GLU A 116 10.57 18.70 -26.28
C GLU A 116 9.52 17.59 -26.31
N TYR A 117 9.62 16.66 -25.36
CA TYR A 117 8.59 15.66 -25.09
C TYR A 117 7.86 16.01 -23.79
N LYS A 118 6.54 16.05 -23.84
CA LYS A 118 5.66 16.40 -22.73
C LYS A 118 5.15 15.16 -22.02
N PHE A 119 5.25 15.19 -20.69
CA PHE A 119 4.76 14.15 -19.81
C PHE A 119 3.92 14.75 -18.69
N ILE A 120 3.02 13.94 -18.16
CA ILE A 120 2.35 14.20 -16.90
C ILE A 120 2.81 13.14 -15.90
N GLN A 121 3.26 13.60 -14.73
CA GLN A 121 3.58 12.76 -13.59
C GLN A 121 2.40 12.78 -12.62
N VAL A 122 1.90 11.60 -12.29
CA VAL A 122 0.88 11.36 -11.27
C VAL A 122 1.57 10.69 -10.09
N ASP A 123 1.62 11.41 -8.97
CA ASP A 123 2.17 10.93 -7.71
C ASP A 123 1.04 10.72 -6.71
N ILE A 124 0.98 9.53 -6.14
CA ILE A 124 0.02 9.16 -5.09
C ILE A 124 0.81 8.74 -3.85
N THR A 125 0.51 9.37 -2.72
CA THR A 125 1.09 9.05 -1.42
C THR A 125 0.00 8.58 -0.47
N ASP A 126 0.30 7.58 0.35
CA ASP A 126 -0.60 7.11 1.41
C ASP A 126 0.22 6.46 2.51
N THR A 127 -0.33 6.31 3.71
CA THR A 127 0.33 5.62 4.82
C THR A 127 -0.64 4.61 5.43
N TYR A 128 -0.22 3.35 5.48
CA TYR A 128 -0.95 2.30 6.19
C TYR A 128 -0.32 2.03 7.54
N GLU A 129 -1.15 2.03 8.59
CA GLU A 129 -0.72 1.77 9.97
C GLU A 129 -1.29 0.44 10.46
N PRO A 130 -0.48 -0.64 10.44
CA PRO A 130 -0.91 -1.93 10.92
C PRO A 130 -1.24 -1.92 12.41
N VAL A 131 -2.07 -2.84 12.87
CA VAL A 131 -2.42 -2.93 14.30
C VAL A 131 -1.18 -3.10 15.20
N TRP A 132 -0.11 -3.74 14.73
CA TRP A 132 1.12 -3.89 15.52
C TRP A 132 1.94 -2.61 15.73
N THR A 133 1.67 -1.53 14.99
CA THR A 133 2.29 -0.22 15.27
C THR A 133 1.82 0.33 16.60
N LYS A 134 0.56 0.04 16.99
CA LYS A 134 0.00 0.41 18.30
C LYS A 134 0.70 -0.30 19.47
N PHE A 135 1.33 -1.43 19.19
CA PHE A 135 2.13 -2.18 20.16
C PHE A 135 3.63 -1.82 20.11
N GLY A 136 4.02 -0.84 19.29
CA GLY A 136 5.41 -0.38 19.18
C GLY A 136 6.35 -1.36 18.48
N VAL A 137 5.81 -2.33 17.72
CA VAL A 137 6.64 -3.32 17.02
C VAL A 137 7.33 -2.68 15.80
N THR A 138 6.60 -1.89 15.03
CA THR A 138 7.10 -1.18 13.83
C THR A 138 6.45 0.19 13.67
N THR A 139 6.92 0.95 12.69
CA THR A 139 6.22 2.14 12.16
C THR A 139 5.20 1.74 11.09
N GLY A 140 4.37 2.70 10.67
CA GLY A 140 3.52 2.55 9.48
C GLY A 140 4.32 2.33 8.20
N PHE A 141 3.63 1.94 7.14
CA PHE A 141 4.17 1.71 5.81
C PHE A 141 3.70 2.83 4.88
N ASP A 142 4.65 3.58 4.33
CA ASP A 142 4.37 4.63 3.37
C ASP A 142 4.34 4.08 1.95
N TYR A 143 3.26 4.36 1.24
CA TYR A 143 3.12 4.13 -0.19
C TYR A 143 3.52 5.39 -0.94
N ASN A 144 4.40 5.23 -1.91
CA ASN A 144 4.71 6.25 -2.89
C ASN A 144 4.63 5.63 -4.28
N ILE A 145 3.60 6.00 -5.03
CA ILE A 145 3.37 5.51 -6.39
C ILE A 145 3.55 6.71 -7.32
N SER A 146 4.53 6.62 -8.19
CA SER A 146 4.74 7.60 -9.26
C SER A 146 4.54 6.95 -10.62
N ARG A 147 3.71 7.56 -11.47
CA ARG A 147 3.46 7.15 -12.85
C ARG A 147 3.65 8.33 -13.77
N THR A 148 4.47 8.16 -14.81
CA THR A 148 4.65 9.15 -15.87
C THR A 148 3.96 8.71 -17.15
N VAL A 149 3.32 9.65 -17.84
CA VAL A 149 2.59 9.41 -19.09
C VAL A 149 3.00 10.45 -20.12
N GLN A 150 3.46 10.00 -21.28
CA GLN A 150 3.75 10.89 -22.41
C GLN A 150 2.44 11.32 -23.08
N ILE A 151 2.29 12.62 -23.30
CA ILE A 151 1.10 13.24 -23.92
C ILE A 151 1.40 13.91 -25.27
N GLY A 152 2.68 14.05 -25.64
CA GLY A 152 3.12 14.62 -26.92
C GLY A 152 4.63 14.59 -27.00
#